data_AF-A0A0J1FMI6-F1
#
_entry.id   AF-A0A0J1FMI6-F1
#
_cell.length_a   1.000
_cell.length_b   1.000
_cell.length_c   1.000
_cell.angle_alpha   90.00
_cell.angle_beta   90.00
_cell.angle_gamma   90.00
#
_symmetry.space_group_name_H-M   'P 1'
#
loop_
_entity.id
_entity.type
_entity.pdbx_description
1 polymer ?
#
loop_
_entity_poly.entity_id
_entity_poly.type
_entity_poly.pdbx_seq_one_letter_code
_entity_poly.pdbx_strand_id
1 'polypeptide(L)'
;MEEVLIGEVLRPHGVSGMLKVYPITSDPERFSRLREVILGKGRTNQRFKVISAVVQPDHVLLSVEGIESIEQAEAFRGWEVRIDRSEVPPLQEGWYYFELEGMKVYDGETFLGVLTQVLETGANDVYIVKGTRGEICVPALKSVVKHVDVKGRRMDVELPPGLLED
;
A
#
# COMPACT_ATOMS: atom_id res chain seq x y z
N MET A 1 11.76 -2.33 15.01
CA MET A 1 10.88 -1.77 13.96
C MET A 1 10.54 -2.91 13.04
N GLU A 2 9.27 -3.05 12.70
CA GLU A 2 8.80 -4.15 11.85
C GLU A 2 9.03 -3.77 10.38
N GLU A 3 9.54 -4.70 9.59
CA GLU A 3 9.91 -4.47 8.20
C GLU A 3 8.95 -5.21 7.28
N VAL A 4 8.54 -4.59 6.18
CA VAL A 4 7.65 -5.21 5.19
C VAL A 4 8.42 -5.45 3.90
N LEU A 5 8.42 -6.71 3.43
CA LEU A 5 8.98 -7.10 2.14
C LEU A 5 8.10 -6.53 1.01
N ILE A 6 8.72 -5.80 0.09
CA ILE A 6 8.02 -5.22 -1.07
C ILE A 6 8.67 -5.60 -2.41
N GLY A 7 9.83 -6.26 -2.39
CA GLY A 7 10.49 -6.72 -3.61
C GLY A 7 11.79 -7.47 -3.36
N GLU A 8 12.41 -7.94 -4.44
CA GLU A 8 13.70 -8.62 -4.44
C GLU A 8 14.60 -8.05 -5.53
N VAL A 9 15.88 -7.80 -5.22
CA VAL A 9 16.88 -7.37 -6.19
C VAL A 9 17.26 -8.56 -7.07
N LEU A 10 16.86 -8.52 -8.35
CA LEU A 10 17.18 -9.58 -9.31
C LEU A 10 18.62 -9.50 -9.80
N ARG A 11 19.04 -8.29 -10.19
CA ARG A 11 20.35 -8.02 -10.83
C ARG A 11 20.62 -6.52 -10.95
N PRO A 12 21.88 -6.11 -11.17
CA PRO A 12 22.18 -4.76 -11.61
C PRO A 12 21.54 -4.42 -12.96
N HIS A 13 21.29 -3.14 -13.16
CA HIS A 13 20.86 -2.55 -14.42
C HIS A 13 21.81 -1.43 -14.84
N GLY A 14 22.39 -1.54 -16.03
CA GLY A 14 23.36 -0.57 -16.53
C GLY A 14 24.66 -0.57 -15.71
N VAL A 15 25.42 0.53 -15.83
CA VAL A 15 26.74 0.68 -15.19
C VAL A 15 26.73 1.60 -13.96
N SER A 16 25.66 2.35 -13.75
CA SER A 16 25.55 3.40 -12.73
C SER A 16 25.01 2.91 -11.37
N GLY A 17 25.15 1.62 -11.07
CA GLY A 17 24.74 1.06 -9.77
C GLY A 17 23.23 0.86 -9.56
N MET A 18 22.41 1.02 -10.61
CA MET A 18 20.97 0.84 -10.51
C MET A 18 20.59 -0.64 -10.30
N LEU A 19 19.57 -0.90 -9.49
CA LEU A 19 19.08 -2.23 -9.14
C LEU A 19 17.79 -2.53 -9.92
N LYS A 20 17.76 -3.65 -10.66
CA LYS A 20 16.51 -4.21 -11.19
C LYS A 20 15.85 -5.04 -10.10
N VAL A 21 14.72 -4.55 -9.60
CA VAL A 21 13.95 -5.13 -8.50
C VAL A 21 12.68 -5.78 -9.04
N TYR A 22 12.41 -7.01 -8.63
CA TYR A 22 11.12 -7.64 -8.83
C TYR A 22 10.15 -7.18 -7.72
N PRO A 23 9.01 -6.56 -8.04
CA PRO A 23 8.05 -6.14 -7.04
C PRO A 23 7.32 -7.36 -6.45
N ILE A 24 7.29 -7.44 -5.12
CA ILE A 24 6.51 -8.42 -4.34
C ILE A 24 5.49 -7.61 -3.55
N THR A 25 4.64 -6.89 -4.27
CA THR A 25 3.62 -5.99 -3.73
C THR A 25 2.50 -5.85 -4.75
N SER A 26 1.27 -5.70 -4.29
CA SER A 26 0.11 -5.39 -5.14
C SER A 26 0.08 -3.94 -5.64
N ASP A 27 0.85 -3.04 -5.01
CA ASP A 27 1.06 -1.66 -5.44
C ASP A 27 2.56 -1.43 -5.76
N PRO A 28 3.02 -1.68 -7.01
CA PRO A 28 4.38 -1.34 -7.45
C PRO A 28 4.61 0.16 -7.61
N GLU A 29 3.56 0.95 -7.87
CA GLU A 29 3.66 2.41 -8.06
C GLU A 29 4.15 3.13 -6.79
N ARG A 30 3.91 2.53 -5.61
CA ARG A 30 4.59 2.85 -4.34
C ARG A 30 6.06 3.22 -4.48
N PHE A 31 6.84 2.45 -5.25
CA PHE A 31 8.30 2.61 -5.29
C PHE A 31 8.71 4.03 -5.70
N SER A 32 7.96 4.66 -6.61
CA SER A 32 8.20 6.05 -7.06
C SER A 32 8.09 7.11 -5.97
N ARG A 33 7.43 6.79 -4.84
CA ARG A 33 7.16 7.70 -3.72
C ARG A 33 8.07 7.46 -2.51
N LEU A 34 8.88 6.41 -2.52
CA LEU A 34 9.74 6.05 -1.39
C LEU A 34 10.91 7.02 -1.27
N ARG A 35 11.24 7.39 -0.02
CA ARG A 35 12.43 8.18 0.31
C ARG A 35 13.58 7.33 0.84
N GLU A 36 13.26 6.19 1.43
CA GLU A 36 14.21 5.25 2.00
C GLU A 36 13.74 3.81 1.75
N VAL A 37 14.70 2.90 1.59
CA VAL A 37 14.49 1.45 1.57
C VAL A 37 15.49 0.77 2.49
N ILE A 38 15.14 -0.43 2.94
CA ILE A 38 16.03 -1.35 3.64
C ILE A 38 16.37 -2.47 2.66
N LEU A 39 17.65 -2.68 2.37
CA LEU A 39 18.10 -3.87 1.66
C LEU A 39 18.53 -4.91 2.70
N GLY A 40 17.99 -6.14 2.61
CA GLY A 40 18.28 -7.21 3.58
C GLY A 40 18.61 -8.56 2.95
N LYS A 41 19.43 -9.36 3.65
CA LYS A 41 19.72 -10.76 3.35
C LYS A 41 20.01 -11.54 4.63
N GLY A 42 19.09 -12.44 5.00
CA GLY A 42 19.18 -13.20 6.25
C GLY A 42 19.16 -12.28 7.48
N ARG A 43 20.26 -12.24 8.24
CA ARG A 43 20.41 -11.39 9.44
C ARG A 43 21.03 -10.02 9.15
N THR A 44 21.48 -9.78 7.92
CA THR A 44 22.10 -8.52 7.51
C THR A 44 21.05 -7.62 6.87
N ASN A 45 20.97 -6.37 7.30
CA ASN A 45 20.14 -5.34 6.69
C ASN A 45 20.84 -3.98 6.73
N GLN A 46 20.57 -3.13 5.75
CA GLN A 46 21.10 -1.77 5.67
C GLN A 46 20.08 -0.82 5.04
N ARG A 47 19.95 0.38 5.60
CA ARG A 47 19.08 1.46 5.10
C ARG A 47 19.78 2.28 4.04
N PHE A 48 19.03 2.66 3.01
CA PHE A 48 19.50 3.47 1.90
C PHE A 48 18.46 4.51 1.49
N LYS A 49 18.89 5.75 1.26
CA LYS A 49 18.01 6.77 0.68
C LYS A 49 17.77 6.48 -0.79
N VAL A 50 16.52 6.61 -1.22
CA VAL A 50 16.12 6.44 -2.62
C VAL A 50 16.44 7.72 -3.38
N ILE A 51 17.21 7.60 -4.46
CA ILE A 51 17.49 8.69 -5.40
C ILE A 51 16.39 8.73 -6.46
N SER A 52 16.05 7.58 -7.01
CA SER A 52 14.98 7.44 -8.01
C SER A 52 14.46 6.01 -8.04
N ALA A 53 13.19 5.87 -8.41
CA ALA A 53 12.58 4.59 -8.69
C ALA A 53 11.66 4.73 -9.90
N VAL A 54 11.93 3.95 -10.94
CA VAL A 54 11.12 3.93 -12.17
C VAL A 54 10.42 2.60 -12.25
N VAL A 55 9.09 2.64 -12.21
CA VAL A 55 8.24 1.44 -12.29
C VAL A 55 8.04 1.06 -13.76
N GLN A 56 8.22 -0.23 -14.05
CA GLN A 56 7.98 -0.84 -15.36
C GLN A 56 7.03 -2.04 -15.18
N PRO A 57 6.44 -2.59 -16.25
CA PRO A 57 5.41 -3.62 -16.14
C PRO A 57 5.82 -4.88 -15.36
N ASP A 58 7.09 -5.30 -15.46
CA ASP A 58 7.62 -6.52 -14.85
C ASP A 58 8.62 -6.26 -13.70
N HIS A 59 9.05 -5.01 -13.50
CA HIS A 59 10.11 -4.69 -12.55
C HIS A 59 10.17 -3.21 -12.17
N VAL A 60 10.97 -2.90 -11.16
CA VAL A 60 11.33 -1.53 -10.77
C VAL A 60 12.83 -1.33 -10.98
N LEU A 61 13.19 -0.18 -11.54
CA LEU A 61 14.58 0.28 -11.61
C LEU A 61 14.81 1.23 -10.43
N LEU A 62 15.59 0.79 -9.44
CA LEU A 62 15.80 1.47 -8.18
C LEU A 62 17.25 1.99 -8.08
N SER A 63 17.40 3.29 -7.83
CA SER A 63 18.69 3.92 -7.53
C SER A 63 18.70 4.42 -6.10
N VAL A 64 19.79 4.16 -5.38
CA VAL A 64 19.94 4.54 -3.98
C VAL A 64 21.31 5.17 -3.69
N GLU A 65 21.38 5.99 -2.66
CA GLU A 65 22.62 6.66 -2.24
C GLU A 65 23.71 5.66 -1.84
N GLY A 66 24.91 5.78 -2.40
CA GLY A 66 26.06 4.94 -2.08
C GLY A 66 26.23 3.67 -2.92
N ILE A 67 25.32 3.38 -3.87
CA ILE A 67 25.49 2.33 -4.88
C ILE A 67 25.55 2.99 -6.27
N GLU A 68 26.75 3.18 -6.78
CA GLU A 68 27.00 4.03 -7.97
C GLU A 68 27.68 3.26 -9.11
N SER A 69 28.04 2.00 -8.87
CA SER A 69 28.73 1.12 -9.83
C SER A 69 28.05 -0.24 -9.93
N ILE A 70 28.23 -0.91 -11.07
CA ILE A 70 27.72 -2.27 -11.29
C ILE A 70 28.30 -3.27 -10.29
N GLU A 71 29.58 -3.13 -9.92
CA GLU A 71 30.25 -4.00 -8.94
C GLU A 71 29.62 -3.88 -7.56
N GLN A 72 29.28 -2.67 -7.13
CA GLN A 72 28.57 -2.44 -5.87
C GLN A 72 27.16 -3.02 -5.93
N ALA A 73 26.43 -2.77 -7.03
CA ALA A 73 25.07 -3.28 -7.22
C ALA A 73 25.00 -4.81 -7.22
N GLU A 74 26.02 -5.48 -7.77
CA GLU A 74 26.08 -6.94 -7.85
C GLU A 74 26.09 -7.60 -6.46
N ALA A 75 26.69 -6.94 -5.47
CA ALA A 75 26.70 -7.42 -4.08
C ALA A 75 25.28 -7.55 -3.48
N PHE A 76 24.31 -6.81 -4.03
CA PHE A 76 22.92 -6.81 -3.59
C PHE A 76 22.04 -7.80 -4.35
N ARG A 77 22.58 -8.63 -5.25
CA ARG A 77 21.80 -9.67 -5.93
C ARG A 77 21.14 -10.64 -4.92
N GLY A 78 19.84 -10.85 -5.09
CA GLY A 78 19.01 -11.68 -4.23
C GLY A 78 18.81 -11.10 -2.83
N TRP A 79 19.08 -9.80 -2.65
CA TRP A 79 18.68 -9.10 -1.43
C TRP A 79 17.21 -8.70 -1.54
N GLU A 80 16.54 -8.76 -0.41
CA GLU A 80 15.18 -8.30 -0.25
C GLU A 80 15.16 -6.77 -0.17
N VAL A 81 14.17 -6.17 -0.81
CA VAL A 81 13.83 -4.76 -0.68
C VAL A 81 12.67 -4.67 0.30
N ARG A 82 12.94 -4.04 1.44
CA ARG A 82 11.99 -3.85 2.53
C ARG A 82 11.81 -2.37 2.80
N ILE A 83 10.74 -2.05 3.51
CA ILE A 83 10.49 -0.71 4.05
C ILE A 83 10.11 -0.82 5.51
N ASP A 84 10.25 0.27 6.24
CA ASP A 84 9.69 0.34 7.58
C ASP A 84 8.16 0.19 7.50
N ARG A 85 7.56 -0.52 8.45
CA ARG A 85 6.10 -0.64 8.52
C ARG A 85 5.42 0.73 8.60
N SER A 86 6.08 1.76 9.12
CA SER A 86 5.56 3.14 9.10
C SER A 86 5.49 3.77 7.71
N GLU A 87 6.31 3.31 6.75
CA GLU A 87 6.37 3.78 5.36
C GLU A 87 5.42 3.01 4.43
N VAL A 88 4.80 1.94 4.95
CA VAL A 88 3.60 1.37 4.37
C VAL A 88 2.50 2.40 4.65
N PRO A 89 1.94 3.16 3.66
CA PRO A 89 0.66 3.81 3.83
C PRO A 89 -0.24 2.84 4.56
N PRO A 90 -0.81 3.25 5.69
CA PRO A 90 -1.55 2.35 6.55
C PRO A 90 -2.49 1.54 5.67
N LEU A 91 -2.41 0.22 5.85
CA LEU A 91 -3.21 -0.84 5.25
C LEU A 91 -4.67 -0.52 5.55
N GLN A 92 -5.25 0.43 4.82
CA GLN A 92 -6.36 1.27 5.29
C GLN A 92 -6.60 1.21 6.81
N GLU A 93 -5.58 1.64 7.56
CA GLU A 93 -5.52 1.83 9.02
C GLU A 93 -5.89 0.67 9.95
N GLY A 94 -4.93 0.28 10.80
CA GLY A 94 -5.13 0.20 12.26
C GLY A 94 -6.09 -0.81 12.86
N TRP A 95 -6.84 -1.54 12.05
CA TRP A 95 -7.96 -2.37 12.48
C TRP A 95 -7.99 -3.67 11.69
N TYR A 96 -8.37 -4.75 12.34
CA TYR A 96 -8.68 -5.99 11.64
C TYR A 96 -10.06 -5.88 10.98
N TYR A 97 -10.29 -6.58 9.86
CA TYR A 97 -11.58 -6.57 9.17
C TYR A 97 -12.77 -6.90 10.10
N PHE A 98 -12.56 -7.78 11.07
CA PHE A 98 -13.58 -8.13 12.06
C PHE A 98 -13.95 -6.96 13.00
N GLU A 99 -13.11 -5.94 13.14
CA GLU A 99 -13.38 -4.75 13.95
C GLU A 99 -14.28 -3.75 13.21
N LEU A 100 -14.32 -3.83 11.87
CA LEU A 100 -15.08 -2.93 11.00
C LEU A 100 -16.50 -3.43 10.72
N GLU A 101 -16.70 -4.75 10.67
CA GLU A 101 -18.03 -5.33 10.47
C GLU A 101 -19.01 -4.88 11.54
N GLY A 102 -20.18 -4.40 11.11
CA GLY A 102 -21.25 -3.85 11.94
C GLY A 102 -21.10 -2.36 12.29
N MET A 103 -20.13 -1.64 11.72
CA MET A 103 -20.03 -0.18 11.86
C MET A 103 -21.10 0.55 11.06
N LYS A 104 -21.56 1.70 11.56
CA LYS A 104 -22.50 2.58 10.87
C LYS A 104 -21.75 3.51 9.93
N VAL A 105 -22.15 3.54 8.66
CA VAL A 105 -21.49 4.31 7.61
C VAL A 105 -22.33 5.54 7.24
N TYR A 106 -21.68 6.70 7.14
CA TYR A 106 -22.30 8.00 6.88
C TYR A 106 -21.60 8.75 5.75
N ASP A 107 -22.38 9.48 4.96
CA ASP A 107 -21.89 10.53 4.04
C ASP A 107 -22.41 11.89 4.53
N GLY A 108 -21.52 12.67 5.17
CA GLY A 108 -21.91 13.80 5.99
C GLY A 108 -22.90 13.42 7.09
N GLU A 109 -24.09 14.00 7.07
CA GLU A 109 -25.20 13.68 7.99
C GLU A 109 -26.07 12.51 7.50
N THR A 110 -25.86 12.04 6.26
CA THR A 110 -26.69 11.01 5.64
C THR A 110 -26.24 9.62 6.09
N PHE A 111 -27.12 8.89 6.78
CA PHE A 111 -26.86 7.49 7.08
C PHE A 111 -26.99 6.62 5.83
N LEU A 112 -25.92 5.91 5.49
CA LEU A 112 -25.87 5.04 4.32
C LEU A 112 -26.25 3.59 4.66
N GLY A 113 -25.88 3.12 5.84
CA GLY A 113 -26.15 1.75 6.26
C GLY A 113 -25.11 1.19 7.21
N VAL A 114 -25.11 -0.13 7.35
CA VAL A 114 -24.17 -0.87 8.19
C VAL A 114 -23.18 -1.64 7.32
N LEU A 115 -21.89 -1.55 7.62
CA LEU A 115 -20.86 -2.36 6.98
C LEU A 115 -21.09 -3.82 7.35
N THR A 116 -21.32 -4.68 6.36
CA THR A 116 -21.63 -6.11 6.58
C THR A 116 -20.54 -7.04 6.10
N GLN A 117 -19.69 -6.58 5.20
CA GLN A 117 -18.61 -7.38 4.63
C GLN A 117 -17.52 -6.47 4.08
N VAL A 118 -16.28 -6.95 4.14
CA VAL A 118 -15.15 -6.40 3.40
C VAL A 118 -14.82 -7.38 2.28
N LEU A 119 -14.85 -6.92 1.03
CA LEU A 119 -14.39 -7.67 -0.12
C LEU A 119 -12.95 -7.27 -0.43
N GLU A 120 -12.02 -8.19 -0.22
CA GLU A 120 -10.67 -8.04 -0.74
C GLU A 120 -10.71 -8.14 -2.26
N THR A 121 -10.35 -7.05 -2.93
CA THR A 121 -10.08 -7.08 -4.36
C THR A 121 -8.57 -6.91 -4.55
N GLY A 122 -7.98 -7.58 -5.54
CA GLY A 122 -6.53 -7.57 -5.75
C GLY A 122 -5.89 -6.18 -5.97
N ALA A 123 -6.70 -5.11 -6.03
CA ALA A 123 -6.27 -3.73 -6.09
C ALA A 123 -6.65 -2.93 -4.83
N ASN A 124 -7.95 -2.78 -4.52
CA ASN A 124 -8.44 -2.06 -3.34
C ASN A 124 -9.63 -2.77 -2.72
N ASP A 125 -9.69 -2.83 -1.40
CA ASP A 125 -10.84 -3.43 -0.73
C ASP A 125 -12.14 -2.67 -1.05
N VAL A 126 -13.27 -3.36 -0.95
CA VAL A 126 -14.61 -2.79 -1.14
C VAL A 126 -15.45 -3.12 0.08
N TYR A 127 -16.03 -2.11 0.70
CA TYR A 127 -16.95 -2.27 1.82
C TYR A 127 -18.37 -2.44 1.32
N ILE A 128 -19.01 -3.52 1.76
CA ILE A 128 -20.41 -3.80 1.48
C ILE A 128 -21.26 -3.24 2.61
N VAL A 129 -21.99 -2.17 2.31
CA VAL A 129 -22.82 -1.45 3.27
C VAL A 129 -24.28 -1.71 2.96
N LYS A 130 -25.03 -2.25 3.92
CA LYS A 130 -26.48 -2.49 3.77
C LYS A 130 -27.27 -1.40 4.46
N GLY A 131 -28.00 -0.65 3.66
CA GLY A 131 -28.88 0.43 4.09
C GLY A 131 -30.35 0.16 3.76
N THR A 132 -31.19 1.15 4.04
CA THR A 132 -32.63 1.11 3.69
C THR A 132 -32.87 1.17 2.18
N ARG A 133 -31.90 1.68 1.40
CA ARG A 133 -31.93 1.74 -0.07
C ARG A 133 -31.34 0.51 -0.75
N GLY A 134 -30.92 -0.49 0.03
CA GLY A 134 -30.27 -1.70 -0.47
C GLY A 134 -28.80 -1.77 -0.11
N GLU A 135 -28.07 -2.59 -0.87
CA GLU A 135 -26.64 -2.82 -0.70
C GLU A 135 -25.85 -1.84 -1.57
N ILE A 136 -24.86 -1.18 -0.99
CA ILE A 136 -23.95 -0.27 -1.68
C ILE A 136 -22.51 -0.76 -1.54
N CYS A 137 -21.75 -0.60 -2.62
CA CYS A 137 -20.32 -0.89 -2.65
C CYS A 137 -19.55 0.40 -2.44
N VAL A 138 -18.87 0.53 -1.31
CA VAL A 138 -18.05 1.69 -0.98
C VAL A 138 -16.59 1.33 -1.20
N PRO A 139 -15.88 1.97 -2.15
CA PRO A 139 -14.47 1.75 -2.35
C PRO A 139 -13.68 2.12 -1.09
N ALA A 140 -12.83 1.21 -0.63
CA ALA A 140 -12.01 1.37 0.55
C ALA A 140 -10.75 2.20 0.19
N LEU A 141 -10.98 3.44 -0.27
CA LEU A 141 -9.96 4.39 -0.71
C LEU A 141 -9.85 5.53 0.30
N LYS A 142 -8.65 6.09 0.49
CA LYS A 142 -8.46 7.29 1.34
C LYS A 142 -9.20 8.52 0.85
N SER A 143 -9.47 8.60 -0.46
CA SER A 143 -10.27 9.68 -1.04
C SER A 143 -11.75 9.54 -0.73
N VAL A 144 -12.21 8.34 -0.34
CA VAL A 144 -13.61 8.01 -0.06
C VAL A 144 -13.83 7.89 1.45
N VAL A 145 -13.08 7.04 2.15
CA VAL A 145 -13.17 6.87 3.61
C VAL A 145 -12.36 7.96 4.31
N LYS A 146 -13.05 8.87 4.99
CA LYS A 146 -12.44 10.07 5.59
C LYS A 146 -12.09 9.88 7.06
N HIS A 147 -12.86 9.07 7.77
CA HIS A 147 -12.70 8.86 9.21
C HIS A 147 -13.30 7.53 9.67
N VAL A 148 -12.62 6.85 10.59
CA VAL A 148 -13.03 5.57 11.18
C VAL A 148 -12.86 5.64 12.70
N ASP A 149 -13.98 5.64 13.42
CA ASP A 149 -14.03 5.51 14.88
C ASP A 149 -14.56 4.13 15.27
N VAL A 150 -13.64 3.20 15.51
CA VAL A 150 -13.99 1.82 15.90
C VAL A 150 -14.62 1.75 17.29
N LYS A 151 -14.23 2.60 18.23
CA LYS A 151 -14.85 2.64 19.57
C LYS A 151 -16.28 3.16 19.49
N GLY A 152 -16.51 4.22 18.70
CA GLY A 152 -17.83 4.79 18.44
C GLY A 152 -18.66 4.04 17.41
N ARG A 153 -18.08 3.03 16.73
CA ARG A 153 -18.70 2.22 15.68
C ARG A 153 -19.26 3.06 14.53
N ARG A 154 -18.51 4.09 14.13
CA ARG A 154 -18.87 5.05 13.07
C ARG A 154 -17.76 5.15 12.01
N MET A 155 -18.17 5.13 10.75
CA MET A 155 -17.31 5.37 9.60
C MET A 155 -17.91 6.52 8.77
N ASP A 156 -17.10 7.52 8.46
CA ASP A 156 -17.49 8.65 7.63
C ASP A 156 -16.82 8.53 6.27
N VAL A 157 -17.62 8.64 5.21
CA VAL A 157 -17.21 8.54 3.82
C VAL A 157 -17.67 9.76 3.03
N GLU A 158 -17.07 9.96 1.87
CA GLU A 158 -17.47 10.96 0.87
C GLU A 158 -17.51 10.22 -0.46
N LEU A 159 -18.72 9.92 -0.93
CA LEU A 159 -18.87 9.14 -2.15
C LEU A 159 -18.66 10.06 -3.38
N PRO A 160 -17.99 9.56 -4.44
CA PRO A 160 -17.91 10.31 -5.68
C PRO A 160 -19.32 10.53 -6.28
N PRO A 161 -19.57 11.67 -6.95
CA PRO A 161 -20.81 11.92 -7.65
C PRO A 161 -21.16 10.76 -8.61
N GLY A 162 -22.41 10.30 -8.61
CA GLY A 162 -22.88 9.21 -9.48
C GLY A 162 -22.79 7.79 -8.91
N LEU A 163 -22.23 7.58 -7.71
CA LEU A 163 -22.15 6.23 -7.11
C LEU A 163 -23.48 5.73 -6.51
N LEU A 164 -24.39 6.64 -6.16
CA LEU A 164 -25.70 6.34 -5.57
C LEU A 164 -26.89 6.73 -6.46
N GLU A 165 -26.63 7.17 -7.69
CA GLU A 165 -27.71 7.62 -8.59
C GLU A 165 -28.36 6.39 -9.26
N ASP A 166 -29.70 6.38 -9.28
CA ASP A 166 -30.54 5.35 -9.92
C ASP A 166 -30.37 5.31 -11.45
#